data_AF-A0AB39YDY0-F1
#
_entry.id   AF-A0AB39YDY0-F1
#
_cell.length_a   1.000
_cell.length_b   1.000
_cell.length_c   1.000
_cell.angle_alpha   90.00
_cell.angle_beta   90.00
_cell.angle_gamma   90.00
#
_symmetry.space_group_name_H-M   'P 1'
#
loop_
_entity.id
_entity.type
_entity.pdbx_description
1 polymer ?
#
loop_
_entity_poly.entity_id
_entity_poly.type
_entity_poly.pdbx_seq_one_letter_code
_entity_poly.pdbx_strand_id
1 'polypeptide(L)'
;MSRSQRVELDPDTVERDLARLVLTVIELLRQLMERQALRRVECGDLSEEQEERLGLTLMLLEDRMGLLRSRFGLTPEDLNLDLGPIGRLL
;
A
#
# COMPACT_ATOMS: atom_id res chain seq x y z
N MET A 1 29.31 7.81 6.48
CA MET A 1 29.18 7.34 5.08
C MET A 1 27.87 6.55 5.00
N SER A 2 26.76 7.21 4.66
CA SER A 2 25.47 6.52 4.55
C SER A 2 25.45 5.77 3.22
N ARG A 3 25.45 4.43 3.25
CA ARG A 3 25.16 3.62 2.07
C ARG A 3 23.71 3.90 1.71
N SER A 4 23.49 4.72 0.68
CA SER A 4 22.21 4.74 -0.01
C SER A 4 21.97 3.33 -0.51
N GLN A 5 21.10 2.57 0.16
CA GLN A 5 20.42 1.45 -0.48
C GLN A 5 19.50 2.08 -1.54
N ARG A 6 20.10 2.43 -2.69
CA ARG A 6 19.40 2.32 -3.97
C ARG A 6 18.71 0.96 -3.94
N VAL A 7 17.48 0.89 -4.41
CA VAL A 7 16.79 -0.38 -4.64
C VAL A 7 17.75 -1.27 -5.45
N GLU A 8 18.48 -2.13 -4.75
CA GLU A 8 19.43 -3.09 -5.33
C GLU A 8 18.53 -4.19 -5.86
N LEU A 9 18.08 -4.00 -7.10
CA LEU A 9 17.33 -5.00 -7.84
C LEU A 9 18.31 -6.12 -8.18
N ASP A 10 18.31 -7.18 -7.37
CA ASP A 10 19.08 -8.38 -7.67
C ASP A 10 18.44 -9.07 -8.88
N PRO A 11 19.18 -9.35 -9.98
CA PRO A 11 18.68 -10.03 -11.17
C PRO A 11 17.90 -11.31 -10.88
N ASP A 12 18.21 -12.01 -9.78
CA ASP A 12 17.53 -13.24 -9.37
C ASP A 12 16.22 -12.97 -8.58
N THR A 13 16.00 -11.75 -8.07
CA THR A 13 14.80 -11.35 -7.29
C THR A 13 14.04 -10.14 -7.86
N VAL A 14 14.41 -9.63 -9.03
CA VAL A 14 13.79 -8.43 -9.65
C VAL A 14 12.28 -8.50 -9.68
N GLU A 15 11.69 -9.65 -9.99
CA GLU A 15 10.23 -9.82 -10.02
C GLU A 15 9.61 -9.53 -8.64
N ARG A 16 10.21 -10.05 -7.57
CA ARG A 16 9.75 -9.84 -6.20
C ARG A 16 9.97 -8.39 -5.74
N ASP A 17 11.10 -7.79 -6.09
CA ASP A 17 11.43 -6.42 -5.69
C ASP A 17 10.57 -5.38 -6.42
N LEU A 18 10.29 -5.60 -7.70
CA LEU A 18 9.34 -4.79 -8.46
C LEU A 18 7.92 -4.97 -7.93
N ALA A 19 7.51 -6.21 -7.62
CA ALA A 19 6.20 -6.47 -7.01
C ALA A 19 6.07 -5.75 -5.67
N ARG A 20 7.10 -5.80 -4.82
CA ARG A 20 7.15 -5.08 -3.54
C ARG A 20 6.98 -3.57 -3.74
N LEU A 21 7.69 -2.96 -4.70
CA LEU A 21 7.59 -1.54 -4.98
C LEU A 21 6.17 -1.14 -5.44
N VAL A 22 5.60 -1.89 -6.38
CA VAL A 22 4.24 -1.65 -6.90
C VAL A 22 3.20 -1.83 -5.79
N LEU A 23 3.29 -2.90 -5.00
CA LEU A 23 2.40 -3.14 -3.88
C LEU A 23 2.52 -2.05 -2.80
N THR A 24 3.72 -1.53 -2.58
CA THR A 24 3.91 -0.39 -1.66
C THR A 24 3.20 0.87 -2.16
N VAL A 25 3.27 1.18 -3.45
CA VAL A 25 2.55 2.32 -4.04
C VAL A 25 1.04 2.14 -3.94
N ILE A 26 0.54 0.93 -4.23
CA ILE A 26 -0.88 0.62 -4.11
C ILE A 26 -1.35 0.76 -2.66
N GLU A 27 -0.56 0.29 -1.69
CA GLU A 27 -0.86 0.40 -0.27
C GLU A 27 -0.94 1.86 0.19
N LEU A 28 -0.01 2.72 -0.26
CA LEU A 28 -0.09 4.15 0.00
C LEU A 28 -1.38 4.78 -0.53
N LEU A 29 -1.77 4.42 -1.76
CA LEU A 29 -3.01 4.90 -2.36
C LEU A 29 -4.22 4.42 -1.58
N ARG A 30 -4.23 3.15 -1.14
CA ARG A 30 -5.29 2.58 -0.28
C ARG A 30 -5.43 3.39 1.02
N GLN A 31 -4.33 3.64 1.73
CA GLN A 31 -4.34 4.42 2.97
C GLN A 31 -4.77 5.88 2.75
N LEU A 32 -4.36 6.50 1.64
CA LEU A 32 -4.81 7.84 1.29
C LEU A 32 -6.31 7.87 1.06
N MET A 33 -6.83 6.92 0.28
CA MET A 33 -8.26 6.79 -0.01
C MET A 33 -9.05 6.53 1.27
N GLU A 34 -8.56 5.68 2.17
CA GLU A 34 -9.18 5.41 3.48
C GLU A 34 -9.27 6.67 4.33
N ARG A 35 -8.18 7.45 4.44
CA ARG A 35 -8.20 8.75 5.15
C ARG A 35 -9.13 9.77 4.50
N GLN A 36 -9.27 9.75 3.18
CA GLN A 36 -10.22 10.62 2.47
C GLN A 36 -11.66 10.16 2.67
N ALA A 37 -11.91 8.86 2.68
CA ALA A 37 -13.20 8.25 2.96
C ALA A 37 -13.70 8.69 4.33
N LEU A 38 -12.89 8.47 5.37
CA LEU A 38 -13.20 8.87 6.76
C LEU A 38 -13.56 10.36 6.86
N ARG A 39 -12.74 11.23 6.25
CA ARG A 39 -13.02 12.68 6.26
C ARG A 39 -14.34 13.03 5.57
N ARG A 40 -14.69 12.37 4.47
CA ARG A 40 -15.95 12.64 3.76
C ARG A 40 -17.16 12.14 4.54
N VAL A 41 -17.04 11.01 5.23
CA VAL A 41 -18.06 10.50 6.16
C VAL A 41 -18.28 11.51 7.30
N GLU A 42 -17.19 11.97 7.94
CA GLU A 42 -17.26 12.94 9.04
C GLU A 42 -17.88 14.29 8.64
N CYS A 43 -17.63 14.75 7.40
CA CYS A 43 -18.22 15.99 6.87
C CYS A 43 -19.64 15.81 6.32
N GLY A 44 -20.17 14.58 6.23
CA GLY A 44 -21.47 14.29 5.62
C GLY A 44 -21.51 14.48 4.10
N ASP A 45 -20.35 14.37 3.43
CA ASP A 45 -20.20 14.55 1.97
C ASP A 45 -20.61 13.29 1.17
N LEU A 46 -21.02 12.21 1.84
CA LEU A 46 -21.43 10.94 1.24
C LEU A 46 -22.83 10.54 1.73
N SER A 47 -23.62 9.92 0.84
CA SER A 47 -24.83 9.21 1.26
C SER A 47 -24.50 7.86 1.88
N GLU A 48 -25.40 7.30 2.69
CA GLU A 48 -25.22 5.96 3.30
C GLU A 48 -24.86 4.88 2.25
N GLU A 49 -25.52 4.86 1.09
CA GLU A 49 -25.21 3.93 0.00
C GLU A 49 -23.79 4.13 -0.59
N GLN A 50 -23.28 5.35 -0.57
CA GLN A 50 -21.93 5.65 -1.06
C GLN A 50 -20.89 5.22 -0.02
N GLU A 51 -21.16 5.41 1.27
CA GLU A 51 -20.30 4.95 2.37
C GLU A 51 -20.17 3.43 2.36
N GLU A 52 -21.29 2.71 2.28
CA GLU A 52 -21.30 1.24 2.26
C GLU A 52 -20.51 0.69 1.06
N ARG A 53 -20.72 1.26 -0.13
CA ARG A 53 -20.02 0.86 -1.35
C ARG A 53 -18.52 1.15 -1.30
N LEU A 54 -18.14 2.26 -0.67
CA LEU A 54 -16.76 2.63 -0.45
C LEU A 54 -16.07 1.66 0.52
N GLY A 55 -16.72 1.35 1.64
CA GLY A 55 -16.27 0.35 2.60
C GLY A 55 -16.06 -1.03 1.95
N LEU A 56 -17.06 -1.52 1.20
CA LEU A 56 -16.97 -2.79 0.47
C LEU A 56 -15.79 -2.81 -0.51
N THR A 57 -15.58 -1.70 -1.23
CA THR A 57 -14.50 -1.58 -2.21
C THR A 57 -13.13 -1.64 -1.54
N LEU A 58 -12.95 -0.96 -0.39
CA LEU A 58 -11.71 -0.99 0.38
C LEU A 58 -11.42 -2.38 0.96
N MET A 59 -12.45 -3.09 1.44
CA MET A 59 -12.32 -4.48 1.90
C MET A 59 -11.87 -5.41 0.77
N LEU A 60 -12.50 -5.32 -0.40
CA LEU A 60 -12.13 -6.12 -1.58
C LEU A 60 -10.71 -5.80 -2.08
N LEU A 61 -10.25 -4.56 -1.91
CA LEU A 61 -8.88 -4.18 -2.23
C LEU A 61 -7.89 -4.81 -1.25
N GLU A 62 -8.17 -4.80 0.05
CA GLU A 62 -7.33 -5.44 1.08
C GLU A 62 -7.19 -6.95 0.85
N ASP A 63 -8.28 -7.64 0.52
CA ASP A 63 -8.27 -9.07 0.20
C ASP A 63 -7.36 -9.37 -1.00
N ARG A 64 -7.49 -8.58 -2.08
CA ARG A 64 -6.63 -8.71 -3.27
C ARG A 64 -5.16 -8.41 -2.96
N MET A 65 -4.90 -7.41 -2.12
CA MET A 65 -3.55 -7.13 -1.62
C MET A 65 -3.00 -8.32 -0.85
N GLY A 66 -3.80 -9.00 -0.02
CA GLY A 66 -3.43 -10.22 0.70
C GLY A 66 -2.99 -11.36 -0.25
N LEU A 67 -3.77 -11.59 -1.30
CA LEU A 67 -3.45 -12.60 -2.32
C LEU A 67 -2.15 -12.28 -3.07
N LEU A 68 -1.95 -11.03 -3.48
CA LEU A 68 -0.74 -10.61 -4.19
C LEU A 68 0.50 -10.70 -3.28
N ARG A 69 0.42 -10.21 -2.04
CA ARG A 69 1.48 -10.35 -1.04
C ARG A 69 1.89 -11.82 -0.87
N SER A 70 0.91 -12.72 -0.70
CA SER A 70 1.15 -14.15 -0.54
C SER A 70 1.83 -14.76 -1.78
N ARG A 71 1.40 -14.39 -2.99
CA ARG A 71 1.98 -14.86 -4.25
C ARG A 71 3.46 -14.49 -4.39
N PHE A 72 3.86 -13.32 -3.93
CA PHE A 72 5.25 -12.83 -4.01
C PHE A 72 6.07 -13.11 -2.74
N GLY A 73 5.52 -13.85 -1.76
CA GLY A 73 6.18 -14.13 -0.49
C GLY A 73 6.54 -12.85 0.28
N LEU A 74 5.63 -11.89 0.29
CA LEU A 74 5.77 -10.61 0.97
C LEU A 74 4.86 -10.56 2.19
N THR A 75 5.38 -9.98 3.26
CA THR A 75 4.66 -9.62 4.48
C THR A 75 4.15 -8.17 4.39
N PRO A 76 3.18 -7.76 5.21
CA PRO A 76 2.80 -6.35 5.32
C PRO A 76 3.98 -5.43 5.63
N GLU A 77 4.90 -5.88 6.49
CA GLU A 77 6.08 -5.13 6.91
C GLU A 77 7.06 -4.91 5.75
N ASP A 78 7.11 -5.84 4.79
CA ASP A 78 7.94 -5.68 3.60
C ASP A 78 7.51 -4.46 2.78
N LEU A 79 6.24 -4.07 2.79
CA LEU A 79 5.80 -2.89 2.04
C LEU A 79 6.30 -1.57 2.66
N ASN A 80 6.84 -1.60 3.88
CA ASN A 80 7.39 -0.42 4.51
C ASN A 80 8.81 -0.11 3.99
N LEU A 81 8.88 0.62 2.88
CA LEU A 81 10.14 1.02 2.27
C LEU A 81 10.89 2.03 3.16
N ASP A 82 12.16 1.73 3.44
CA ASP A 82 13.10 2.70 4.01
C ASP A 82 13.65 3.60 2.91
N LEU A 83 13.34 4.89 2.97
CA LEU A 83 13.83 5.91 2.04
C LEU A 83 15.12 6.58 2.53
N GLY A 84 15.75 6.06 3.59
CA GLY A 84 16.95 6.61 4.20
C GLY A 84 16.64 7.92 4.95
N PRO A 85 17.19 9.08 4.54
CA PRO A 85 17.05 10.33 5.29
C PRO A 85 15.62 10.87 5.39
N ILE A 86 14.71 10.40 4.51
CA ILE A 86 13.29 10.80 4.52
C ILE A 86 12.47 9.92 5.49
N GLY A 87 13.07 8.84 6.00
CA GLY A 87 12.42 7.89 6.91
C GLY A 87 11.70 6.76 6.17
N ARG A 88 10.81 6.09 6.88
CA ARG A 88 10.00 4.98 6.38
C ARG A 88 8.71 5.48 5.73
N LEU A 89 8.27 4.80 4.68
CA LEU A 89 7.14 5.22 3.86
C LEU A 89 5.77 4.91 4.50
N LEU A 90 5.67 3.80 5.26
CA LEU A 90 4.44 3.30 5.90
C LEU A 90 4.55 3.23 7.42
#